data_AF-A0A6D2CDE5-F1
#
_entry.id   AF-A0A6D2CDE5-F1
#
_cell.length_a   1.000
_cell.length_b   1.000
_cell.length_c   1.000
_cell.angle_alpha   90.00
_cell.angle_beta   90.00
_cell.angle_gamma   90.00
#
_symmetry.space_group_name_H-M   'P 1'
#
loop_
_entity.id
_entity.type
_entity.pdbx_description
1 polymer ?
#
loop_
_entity_poly.entity_id
_entity_poly.type
_entity_poly.pdbx_seq_one_letter_code
_entity_poly.pdbx_strand_id
1 'polypeptide(L)'
;MGDIDVSAVTDMGELFERSKRTDFSGIESWDASQVTDVSSMFFRAEFFNTDISKWNVSNVKNMSRMFSWATSFNQPLESWDISKVENMDSMFYGAESFSQMLDSWNLSVEKLKKYFEKHDDF
;
A
#
# COMPACT_ATOMS: atom_id res chain seq x y z
N MET A 1 -12.91 14.20 -1.47
CA MET A 1 -13.09 12.85 -0.91
C MET A 1 -12.96 12.83 0.62
N GLY A 2 -12.60 13.94 1.28
CA GLY A 2 -12.33 13.96 2.72
C GLY A 2 -13.53 13.74 3.63
N ASP A 3 -14.76 13.94 3.13
CA ASP A 3 -15.99 13.74 3.92
C ASP A 3 -16.43 12.26 4.00
N ILE A 4 -15.73 11.35 3.32
CA ILE A 4 -16.05 9.92 3.34
C ILE A 4 -15.42 9.29 4.58
N ASP A 5 -16.25 8.80 5.49
CA ASP A 5 -15.80 8.01 6.63
C ASP A 5 -15.45 6.59 6.18
N VAL A 6 -14.18 6.24 6.30
CA VAL A 6 -13.65 4.89 6.01
C VAL A 6 -13.06 4.22 7.25
N SER A 7 -13.25 4.79 8.44
CA SER A 7 -12.61 4.35 9.70
C SER A 7 -13.00 2.92 10.11
N ALA A 8 -14.14 2.42 9.62
CA ALA A 8 -14.60 1.05 9.85
C ALA A 8 -14.35 0.10 8.65
N VAL A 9 -13.76 0.59 7.56
CA VAL A 9 -13.54 -0.19 6.35
C VAL A 9 -12.31 -1.09 6.53
N THR A 10 -12.47 -2.38 6.27
CA THR A 10 -11.38 -3.37 6.38
C THR A 10 -10.83 -3.78 5.02
N ASP A 11 -11.53 -3.49 3.93
CA ASP A 11 -11.19 -3.88 2.56
C ASP A 11 -11.39 -2.69 1.63
N MET A 12 -10.29 -2.24 1.01
CA MET A 12 -10.26 -1.19 -0.01
C MET A 12 -9.70 -1.73 -1.34
N GLY A 13 -9.69 -3.05 -1.51
CA GLY A 13 -9.27 -3.70 -2.74
C GLY A 13 -10.03 -3.18 -3.94
N GLU A 14 -9.33 -2.97 -5.04
CA GLU A 14 -9.90 -2.56 -6.35
C GLU A 14 -10.68 -1.22 -6.36
N LEU A 15 -10.72 -0.46 -5.25
CA LEU A 15 -11.61 0.69 -5.09
C LEU A 15 -11.47 1.77 -6.18
N PHE A 16 -10.25 1.95 -6.71
CA PHE A 16 -9.95 2.84 -7.83
C PHE A 16 -9.28 2.10 -8.99
N GLU A 17 -9.54 0.80 -9.13
CA GLU A 17 -9.05 0.04 -10.27
C GLU A 17 -9.48 0.72 -11.58
N ARG A 18 -8.48 0.98 -12.44
CA ARG A 18 -8.62 1.59 -13.77
C ARG A 18 -9.32 2.96 -13.73
N SER A 19 -9.30 3.62 -12.57
CA SER A 19 -9.92 4.92 -12.39
C SER A 19 -9.30 5.94 -13.34
N LYS A 20 -10.16 6.68 -14.04
CA LYS A 20 -9.78 7.81 -14.90
C LYS A 20 -9.82 9.14 -14.14
N ARG A 21 -10.04 9.11 -12.82
CA ARG A 21 -10.07 10.33 -12.00
C ARG A 21 -8.69 10.97 -12.02
N THR A 22 -8.67 12.29 -12.12
CA THR A 22 -7.47 13.12 -12.01
C THR A 22 -7.39 13.84 -10.66
N ASP A 23 -8.51 13.90 -9.94
CA ASP A 23 -8.63 14.51 -8.62
C ASP A 23 -9.06 13.47 -7.58
N PHE A 24 -8.18 13.27 -6.61
CA PHE A 24 -8.36 12.41 -5.44
C PHE A 24 -8.26 13.22 -4.13
N SER A 25 -8.39 14.54 -4.19
CA SER A 25 -8.32 15.42 -3.02
C SER A 25 -9.19 14.91 -1.87
N GLY A 26 -8.64 14.93 -0.66
CA GLY A 26 -9.25 14.40 0.56
C GLY A 26 -9.09 12.90 0.78
N ILE A 27 -8.41 12.17 -0.12
CA ILE A 27 -8.05 10.77 0.15
C ILE A 27 -6.88 10.69 1.17
N GLU A 28 -6.05 11.74 1.23
CA GLU A 28 -4.92 11.87 2.16
C GLU A 28 -5.34 11.91 3.64
N SER A 29 -6.63 12.20 3.91
CA SER A 29 -7.20 12.27 5.26
C SER A 29 -7.95 11.01 5.70
N TRP A 30 -8.00 9.98 4.86
CA TRP A 30 -8.68 8.74 5.20
C TRP A 30 -8.00 7.99 6.35
N ASP A 31 -8.81 7.52 7.30
CA ASP A 31 -8.36 6.62 8.36
C ASP A 31 -8.32 5.17 7.86
N ALA A 32 -7.16 4.77 7.34
CA ALA A 32 -6.91 3.40 6.87
C ALA A 32 -6.52 2.43 7.99
N SER A 33 -6.62 2.82 9.27
CA SER A 33 -6.06 2.03 10.38
C SER A 33 -6.73 0.66 10.58
N GLN A 34 -7.95 0.46 10.11
CA GLN A 34 -8.65 -0.84 10.15
C GLN A 34 -8.48 -1.66 8.86
N VAL A 35 -7.87 -1.09 7.83
CA VAL A 35 -7.77 -1.73 6.51
C VAL A 35 -6.78 -2.89 6.54
N THR A 36 -7.19 -4.01 5.95
CA THR A 36 -6.42 -5.25 5.84
C THR A 36 -6.09 -5.61 4.39
N ASP A 37 -6.87 -5.12 3.43
CA ASP A 37 -6.65 -5.35 1.99
C ASP A 37 -6.72 -4.03 1.22
N VAL A 38 -5.68 -3.74 0.43
CA VAL A 38 -5.60 -2.61 -0.51
C VAL A 38 -5.14 -3.10 -1.90
N SER A 39 -5.33 -4.39 -2.18
CA SER A 39 -4.89 -5.01 -3.41
C SER A 39 -5.54 -4.38 -4.63
N SER A 40 -4.74 -4.14 -5.66
CA SER A 40 -5.16 -3.50 -6.90
C SER A 40 -5.87 -2.15 -6.73
N MET A 41 -5.84 -1.51 -5.56
CA MET A 41 -6.64 -0.32 -5.24
C MET A 41 -6.46 0.79 -6.28
N PHE A 42 -5.23 1.01 -6.78
CA PHE A 42 -4.90 1.97 -7.83
C PHE A 42 -4.35 1.28 -9.09
N PHE A 43 -4.67 0.01 -9.32
CA PHE A 43 -4.23 -0.71 -10.51
C PHE A 43 -4.70 0.02 -11.77
N ARG A 44 -3.78 0.39 -12.67
CA ARG A 44 -4.05 1.19 -13.88
C ARG A 44 -4.74 2.54 -13.63
N ALA A 45 -4.66 3.09 -12.41
CA ALA A 45 -5.06 4.47 -12.15
C ALA A 45 -3.94 5.42 -12.62
N GLU A 46 -3.80 5.58 -13.94
CA GLU A 46 -2.67 6.24 -14.60
C GLU A 46 -2.39 7.66 -14.09
N PHE A 47 -3.43 8.37 -13.62
CA PHE A 47 -3.35 9.75 -13.11
C PHE A 47 -3.20 9.86 -11.58
N PHE A 48 -3.17 8.75 -10.85
CA PHE A 48 -3.04 8.80 -9.40
C PHE A 48 -1.63 9.20 -8.97
N ASN A 49 -1.51 10.30 -8.21
CA ASN A 49 -0.25 10.78 -7.63
C ASN A 49 -0.48 11.58 -6.33
N THR A 50 -1.56 11.31 -5.61
CA THR A 50 -1.86 12.01 -4.35
C THR A 50 -1.02 11.44 -3.21
N ASP A 51 -0.46 12.32 -2.38
CA ASP A 51 0.35 11.94 -1.22
C ASP A 51 -0.49 11.17 -0.19
N ILE A 52 -0.13 9.92 0.03
CA ILE A 52 -0.73 8.99 1.00
C ILE A 52 0.31 8.49 2.02
N SER A 53 1.44 9.18 2.14
CA SER A 53 2.53 8.85 3.09
C SER A 53 2.07 8.84 4.55
N LYS A 54 0.94 9.49 4.86
CA LYS A 54 0.33 9.58 6.20
C LYS A 54 -0.64 8.46 6.54
N TRP A 55 -1.01 7.60 5.58
CA TRP A 55 -1.90 6.48 5.88
C TRP A 55 -1.27 5.51 6.87
N ASN A 56 -2.07 5.06 7.85
CA ASN A 56 -1.68 3.98 8.73
C ASN A 56 -1.98 2.64 8.06
N VAL A 57 -0.95 2.01 7.50
CA VAL A 57 -1.06 0.69 6.83
C VAL A 57 -0.60 -0.49 7.71
N SER A 58 -0.40 -0.27 9.02
CA SER A 58 0.17 -1.29 9.94
C SER A 58 -0.70 -2.53 10.16
N ASN A 59 -1.95 -2.54 9.65
CA ASN A 59 -2.86 -3.69 9.66
C ASN A 59 -3.04 -4.34 8.27
N VAL A 60 -2.49 -3.73 7.22
CA VAL A 60 -2.60 -4.23 5.85
C VAL A 60 -1.80 -5.52 5.69
N LYS A 61 -2.44 -6.51 5.07
CA LYS A 61 -1.86 -7.82 4.75
C LYS A 61 -1.61 -7.99 3.25
N ASN A 62 -2.43 -7.37 2.41
CA ASN A 62 -2.36 -7.53 0.96
C ASN A 62 -2.23 -6.16 0.27
N MET A 63 -1.08 -5.95 -0.37
CA MET A 63 -0.76 -4.78 -1.21
C MET A 63 -0.47 -5.18 -2.66
N SER A 64 -0.84 -6.41 -3.06
CA SER A 64 -0.57 -6.92 -4.40
C SER A 64 -1.14 -5.98 -5.46
N ARG A 65 -0.33 -5.64 -6.48
CA ARG A 65 -0.69 -4.78 -7.61
C ARG A 65 -1.22 -3.38 -7.27
N MET A 66 -1.12 -2.91 -6.03
CA MET A 66 -1.77 -1.67 -5.56
C MET A 66 -1.49 -0.46 -6.49
N PHE A 67 -0.26 -0.30 -6.97
CA PHE A 67 0.16 0.78 -7.88
C PHE A 67 0.59 0.26 -9.26
N SER A 68 0.27 -0.98 -9.61
CA SER A 68 0.70 -1.53 -10.90
C SER A 68 0.04 -0.75 -12.03
N TRP A 69 0.84 -0.30 -12.99
CA TRP A 69 0.46 0.60 -14.08
C TRP A 69 -0.11 1.97 -13.63
N ALA A 70 0.08 2.39 -12.38
CA ALA A 70 -0.16 3.77 -11.96
C ALA A 70 1.02 4.65 -12.40
N THR A 71 1.09 4.94 -13.70
CA THR A 71 2.28 5.50 -14.37
C THR A 71 2.73 6.84 -13.82
N SER A 72 1.82 7.66 -13.25
CA SER A 72 2.13 8.96 -12.66
C SER A 72 2.54 8.91 -11.18
N PHE A 73 2.39 7.77 -10.50
CA PHE A 73 2.58 7.70 -9.05
C PHE A 73 4.06 7.83 -8.67
N ASN A 74 4.38 8.82 -7.82
CA ASN A 74 5.73 9.04 -7.31
C ASN A 74 5.72 9.75 -5.94
N GLN A 75 5.00 9.18 -4.97
CA GLN A 75 4.88 9.72 -3.62
C GLN A 75 5.70 8.91 -2.61
N PRO A 76 6.25 9.54 -1.56
CA PRO A 76 7.00 8.86 -0.51
C PRO A 76 6.14 7.82 0.22
N LEU A 77 6.74 6.67 0.50
CA LEU A 77 6.09 5.53 1.18
C LEU A 77 6.98 4.90 2.25
N GLU A 78 8.17 5.45 2.48
CA GLU A 78 9.20 4.95 3.39
C GLU A 78 8.75 4.91 4.86
N SER A 79 7.72 5.68 5.22
CA SER A 79 7.11 5.74 6.55
C SER A 79 6.14 4.59 6.84
N TRP A 80 5.72 3.84 5.82
CA TRP A 80 4.74 2.78 5.97
C TRP A 80 5.29 1.59 6.76
N ASP A 81 4.59 1.22 7.84
CA ASP A 81 4.84 -0.04 8.55
C ASP A 81 4.27 -1.21 7.76
N ILE A 82 5.14 -1.89 7.01
CA ILE A 82 4.79 -3.05 6.19
C ILE A 82 5.04 -4.39 6.90
N SER A 83 5.28 -4.39 8.22
CA SER A 83 5.67 -5.58 8.97
C SER A 83 4.65 -6.73 8.89
N LYS A 84 3.36 -6.39 8.74
CA LYS A 84 2.25 -7.35 8.60
C LYS A 84 1.88 -7.70 7.16
N VAL A 85 2.49 -7.07 6.16
CA VAL A 85 2.18 -7.36 4.76
C VAL A 85 2.67 -8.76 4.42
N GLU A 86 1.77 -9.57 3.87
CA GLU A 86 1.99 -10.95 3.45
C GLU A 86 2.16 -11.05 1.92
N ASN A 87 1.55 -10.13 1.16
CA ASN A 87 1.63 -10.11 -0.30
C ASN A 87 1.88 -8.69 -0.85
N MET A 88 2.93 -8.53 -1.67
CA MET A 88 3.29 -7.31 -2.41
C MET A 88 3.51 -7.57 -3.91
N ASP A 89 3.00 -8.68 -4.42
CA ASP A 89 3.26 -9.13 -5.78
C ASP A 89 2.94 -8.03 -6.80
N SER A 90 3.93 -7.70 -7.61
CA SER A 90 3.81 -6.70 -8.70
C SER A 90 3.29 -5.33 -8.24
N MET A 91 3.43 -4.95 -6.96
CA MET A 91 2.88 -3.69 -6.41
C MET A 91 3.19 -2.45 -7.25
N PHE A 92 4.41 -2.36 -7.80
CA PHE A 92 4.86 -1.24 -8.64
C PHE A 92 5.13 -1.64 -10.11
N TYR A 93 4.64 -2.80 -10.57
CA TYR A 93 4.88 -3.24 -11.94
C TYR A 93 4.28 -2.25 -12.95
N GLY A 94 5.11 -1.63 -13.77
CA GLY A 94 4.69 -0.60 -14.74
C GLY A 94 4.40 0.78 -14.13
N ALA A 95 4.76 1.05 -12.87
CA ALA A 95 4.66 2.39 -12.27
C ALA A 95 5.85 3.25 -12.73
N GLU A 96 5.80 3.75 -13.97
CA GLU A 96 6.94 4.35 -14.67
C GLU A 96 7.60 5.54 -13.95
N SER A 97 6.82 6.38 -13.25
CA SER A 97 7.35 7.54 -12.54
C SER A 97 7.87 7.24 -11.15
N PHE A 98 7.66 6.03 -10.61
CA PHE A 98 7.99 5.72 -9.23
C PHE A 98 9.51 5.61 -9.04
N SER A 99 10.08 6.52 -8.24
CA SER A 99 11.53 6.64 -8.03
C SER A 99 11.93 6.80 -6.57
N GLN A 100 11.05 6.48 -5.62
CA GLN A 100 11.29 6.66 -4.20
C GLN A 100 12.20 5.56 -3.62
N MET A 101 13.03 5.94 -2.65
CA MET A 101 13.87 4.98 -1.91
C MET A 101 13.03 4.26 -0.86
N LEU A 102 13.13 2.93 -0.79
CA LEU A 102 12.36 2.08 0.13
C LEU A 102 13.28 1.30 1.08
N ASP A 103 14.45 1.86 1.41
CA ASP A 103 15.48 1.17 2.22
C ASP A 103 14.96 0.83 3.64
N SER A 104 14.02 1.60 4.18
CA SER A 104 13.37 1.33 5.48
C SER A 104 12.46 0.12 5.46
N TRP A 105 11.99 -0.30 4.28
CA TRP A 105 11.13 -1.47 4.12
C TRP A 105 11.88 -2.78 4.32
N ASN A 106 13.20 -2.73 4.57
CA ASN A 106 14.13 -3.86 4.70
C ASN A 106 13.47 -5.12 5.26
N LEU A 107 12.90 -5.88 4.34
CA LEU A 107 12.26 -7.14 4.59
C LEU A 107 13.38 -8.07 5.06
N SER A 108 13.08 -8.89 6.06
CA SER A 108 13.67 -10.24 6.23
C SER A 108 14.58 -10.50 7.42
N VAL A 109 15.16 -9.56 8.18
CA VAL A 109 15.94 -10.01 9.36
C VAL A 109 15.03 -10.50 10.49
N GLU A 110 14.02 -9.72 10.87
CA GLU A 110 13.12 -10.09 11.99
C GLU A 110 12.08 -11.15 11.58
N LYS A 111 11.60 -11.14 10.33
CA LYS A 111 10.71 -12.20 9.82
C LYS A 111 11.44 -13.54 9.69
N LEU A 112 12.70 -13.56 9.21
CA LEU A 112 13.50 -14.79 9.16
C LEU A 112 13.88 -15.26 10.56
N LYS A 113 14.29 -14.37 11.47
CA LYS A 113 14.57 -14.72 12.88
C LYS A 113 13.36 -15.39 13.53
N LYS A 114 12.16 -14.81 13.41
CA LYS A 114 10.92 -15.42 13.94
C LYS A 114 10.57 -16.76 13.29
N TYR A 115 10.94 -16.97 12.02
CA TYR A 115 10.76 -18.24 11.34
C TYR A 115 11.68 -19.32 11.91
N PHE A 116 12.97 -19.00 12.12
CA PHE A 116 13.94 -19.93 12.71
C PHE A 116 13.68 -20.16 14.20
N GLU A 117 13.38 -19.12 15.00
CA GLU A 117 13.02 -19.26 16.43
C GLU A 117 11.82 -20.18 16.67
N LYS A 118 10.86 -20.23 15.74
CA LYS A 118 9.68 -21.11 15.84
C LYS A 118 9.95 -22.55 15.40
N HIS A 119 11.09 -22.82 14.78
CA HIS A 119 11.41 -24.10 14.14
C HIS A 119 12.67 -24.77 14.68
N ASP A 120 13.36 -24.13 15.64
CA ASP A 120 14.50 -24.69 16.39
C ASP A 120 14.07 -25.59 17.59
N ASP A 121 12.77 -25.89 17.74
CA ASP A 121 12.21 -26.75 18.81
C ASP A 121 12.19 -28.27 18.47
N PHE A 122 13.10 -28.77 17.61
CA PHE A 122 13.24 -30.21 17.30
C PHE A 122 14.68 -30.74 17.41
#